data_AF-A0A4Y8SDI6-F1
#
_entry.id   AF-A0A4Y8SDI6-F1
#
_cell.length_a   1.000
_cell.length_b   1.000
_cell.length_c   1.000
_cell.angle_alpha   90.00
_cell.angle_beta   90.00
_cell.angle_gamma   90.00
#
_symmetry.space_group_name_H-M   'P 1'
#
loop_
_entity.id
_entity.type
_entity.pdbx_description
1 polymer ?
#
loop_
_entity_poly.entity_id
_entity_poly.type
_entity_poly.pdbx_seq_one_letter_code
_entity_poly.pdbx_strand_id
1 'polypeptide(L)' 'MVWQNTTQVGVGVAISASGDIYVVANYAPAGNYIVEYPYQRQ' A
#
# COMPACT_ATOMS: atom_id res chain seq x y z
N MET A 1 6.68 -0.56 1.93
CA MET A 1 6.30 -1.05 0.59
C MET A 1 7.38 -2.03 0.15
N VAL A 2 7.18 -3.33 0.33
CA VAL A 2 8.22 -4.36 0.08
C VAL A 2 7.63 -5.70 -0.36
N TRP A 3 6.32 -5.74 -0.64
CA TRP A 3 5.67 -6.97 -1.04
C TRP A 3 6.01 -7.26 -2.50
N GLN A 4 6.82 -8.28 -2.73
CA GLN A 4 7.42 -8.63 -4.03
C GLN A 4 6.36 -8.79 -5.12
N ASN A 5 5.18 -9.32 -4.76
CA ASN A 5 4.10 -9.58 -5.70
C ASN A 5 3.19 -8.37 -5.93
N THR A 6 3.32 -7.28 -5.17
CA THR A 6 2.59 -6.04 -5.43
C THR A 6 3.32 -5.27 -6.53
N THR A 7 2.68 -5.09 -7.68
CA THR A 7 3.29 -4.49 -8.86
C THR A 7 2.71 -3.12 -9.24
N GLN A 8 1.59 -2.74 -8.66
CA GLN A 8 0.88 -1.49 -8.93
C GLN A 8 0.50 -0.79 -7.63
N VAL A 9 0.57 0.54 -7.65
CA VAL A 9 0.13 1.40 -6.56
C VAL A 9 -0.68 2.58 -7.10
N GLY A 10 -1.82 2.85 -6.48
CA GLY A 10 -2.62 4.07 -6.70
C GLY A 10 -2.65 4.90 -5.43
N VAL A 11 -2.39 6.20 -5.54
CA VAL A 11 -2.34 7.13 -4.40
C VAL A 11 -3.39 8.22 -4.58
N GLY A 12 -4.24 8.41 -3.58
CA GLY A 12 -5.22 9.50 -3.51
C GLY A 12 -4.90 10.42 -2.34
N VAL A 13 -5.16 11.72 -2.53
CA VAL A 13 -4.93 12.75 -1.51
C VAL A 13 -6.18 13.61 -1.36
N ALA A 14 -6.57 13.90 -0.12
CA ALA A 14 -7.63 14.84 0.21
C ALA A 14 -7.17 15.79 1.32
N ILE A 15 -7.64 17.04 1.27
CA ILE A 15 -7.34 18.06 2.28
C ILE A 15 -8.68 18.47 2.91
N SER A 16 -8.78 18.42 4.23
CA SER A 16 -9.98 18.84 4.96
C SER A 16 -10.08 20.36 5.12
N ALA A 17 -11.25 20.85 5.54
CA ALA A 17 -11.46 22.27 5.80
C ALA A 17 -10.56 22.83 6.92
N SER A 18 -10.14 22.00 7.88
CA SER A 18 -9.16 22.34 8.92
C SER A 18 -7.71 22.35 8.42
N GLY A 19 -7.47 21.91 7.17
CA GLY A 19 -6.15 21.82 6.56
C GLY A 19 -5.44 20.48 6.74
N ASP A 20 -6.07 19.50 7.42
CA ASP A 20 -5.48 18.16 7.59
C ASP A 20 -5.41 17.43 6.25
N ILE A 21 -4.29 16.74 6.02
CA ILE A 21 -4.02 16.00 4.78
C ILE A 21 -4.24 14.51 5.00
N TYR A 22 -5.11 13.92 4.19
CA TYR A 22 -5.42 12.50 4.17
C TYR A 22 -4.82 11.88 2.92
N VAL A 23 -3.96 10.89 3.08
CA VAL A 23 -3.32 10.16 1.99
C VAL A 23 -3.74 8.69 2.06
N VAL A 24 -4.22 8.15 0.95
CA VAL A 24 -4.61 6.74 0.83
C VAL A 24 -3.81 6.11 -0.30
N ALA A 25 -3.21 4.94 -0.02
CA ALA A 25 -2.50 4.15 -1.02
C ALA A 25 -3.16 2.76 -1.16
N ASN A 26 -3.57 2.41 -2.38
CA ASN A 26 -4.05 1.09 -2.74
C ASN A 26 -2.97 0.32 -3.51
N TYR A 27 -2.82 -0.96 -3.20
CA TYR A 27 -1.76 -1.82 -3.72
C TYR A 27 -2.37 -3.02 -4.46
N ALA A 28 -1.89 -3.31 -5.67
CA ALA A 28 -2.38 -4.43 -6.48
C ALA A 28 -1.23 -5.22 -7.14
N PRO A 29 -1.25 -6.56 -7.12
CA PRO A 29 -1.99 -7.42 -6.19
C PRO A 29 -1.78 -7.05 -4.72
N ALA A 30 -2.78 -7.33 -3.87
CA ALA A 30 -2.70 -7.06 -2.45
C ALA A 30 -1.57 -7.88 -1.80
N GLY A 31 -0.95 -7.33 -0.77
CA GLY A 31 0.04 -8.02 0.05
C GLY A 31 -0.48 -8.30 1.46
N ASN A 32 0.43 -8.58 2.39
CA ASN A 32 0.14 -8.84 3.81
C ASN A 32 -0.84 -10.01 4.03
N TYR A 33 -0.79 -11.03 3.16
CA TYR A 33 -1.46 -12.30 3.43
C TYR A 33 -0.72 -13.02 4.57
N ILE A 34 -1.48 -13.51 5.56
CA ILE A 34 -0.94 -14.09 6.80
C ILE A 34 0.07 -15.23 6.56
N VAL A 35 -0.10 -15.98 5.46
CA VAL A 35 0.73 -17.15 5.11
C VAL A 35 1.90 -16.82 4.19
N GLU A 36 2.01 -15.58 3.73
CA GLU A 36 3.03 -15.14 2.79
C GLU A 36 4.06 -14.24 3.48
N TYR A 37 5.28 -14.26 2.96
CA TYR A 37 6.32 -13.31 3.34
C TYR A 37 6.44 -12.23 2.26
N PRO A 38 6.81 -10.99 2.62
CA PRO A 38 6.96 -9.92 1.63
C PRO A 38 7.99 -10.21 0.53
N TYR A 39 8.94 -11.10 0.78
CA TYR A 39 9.95 -11.56 -0.17
C TYR A 39 10.32 -13.02 0.15
N GLN A 40 10.93 -13.71 -0.82
CA GLN A 40 11.44 -15.06 -0.60
C GLN A 40 12.46 -15.08 0.55
N ARG A 41 12.29 -16.01 1.50
CA ARG A 41 13.28 -16.25 2.55
C ARG A 41 14.51 -16.90 1.92
N GLN A 42 15.68 -16.26 2.08
CA GLN A 42 16.98 -16.83 1.75
C GLN A 42 17.34 -17.96 2.71
#